data_AF-A0A9D4ZUE6-F1
#
_entry.id   AF-A0A9D4ZUE6-F1
#
_cell.length_a   1.000
_cell.length_b   1.000
_cell.length_c   1.000
_cell.angle_alpha   90.00
_cell.angle_beta   90.00
_cell.angle_gamma   90.00
#
_symmetry.space_group_name_H-M   'P 1'
#
loop_
_entity.id
_entity.type
_entity.pdbx_description
1 polymer ?
#
loop_
_entity_poly.entity_id
_entity_poly.type
_entity_poly.pdbx_seq_one_letter_code
_entity_poly.pdbx_strand_id
1 'polypeptide(L)'
;MLGQILVTKQTGPQGKIVSKFYLCEKLSLVNEMYFAITLDRKTAGPLIIDCRKGGMSIEDLAEKFPDMIVKVPVDVFEGITDEDAAKVVDSLAPKVADRNQSIEQVKNLYKLFVDSDCTLLEINPMAETADNQLVAADAKLNFDDNAAYRQKEIFTLRDTTQEDSREVVA
;
A
#
# COMPACT_ATOMS: atom_id res chain seq x y z
N MET A 1 21.37 13.93 -5.11
CA MET A 1 20.58 12.70 -4.86
C MET A 1 21.11 11.51 -5.63
N LEU A 2 21.18 11.50 -6.98
CA LEU A 2 21.73 10.34 -7.71
C LEU A 2 23.19 10.06 -7.30
N GLY A 3 23.51 8.80 -7.06
CA GLY A 3 24.84 8.36 -6.61
C GLY A 3 25.19 8.76 -5.18
N GLN A 4 24.27 9.36 -4.42
CA GLN A 4 24.45 9.71 -3.01
C GLN A 4 23.76 8.69 -2.10
N ILE A 5 24.20 8.65 -0.84
CA ILE A 5 23.57 7.85 0.21
C ILE A 5 22.39 8.63 0.79
N LEU A 6 21.19 8.05 0.72
CA LEU A 6 19.98 8.58 1.34
C LEU A 6 19.79 7.94 2.72
N VAL A 7 19.72 8.79 3.75
CA VAL A 7 19.48 8.38 5.14
C VAL A 7 18.10 8.88 5.58
N THR A 8 17.20 7.94 5.90
CA THR A 8 15.86 8.18 6.43
C THR A 8 15.58 7.25 7.60
N LYS A 9 14.43 7.42 8.26
CA LYS A 9 13.92 6.46 9.26
C LYS A 9 13.83 5.02 8.69
N GLN A 10 13.53 4.88 7.40
CA GLN A 10 13.33 3.58 6.74
C GLN A 10 14.63 2.93 6.26
N THR A 11 15.64 3.71 5.88
CA THR A 11 16.95 3.17 5.44
C THR A 11 17.92 2.95 6.58
N GLY A 12 17.63 3.50 7.77
CA GLY A 12 18.51 3.45 8.93
C GLY A 12 19.81 4.25 8.74
N PRO A 13 20.74 4.18 9.72
CA PRO A 13 21.97 5.00 9.75
C PRO A 13 22.93 4.72 8.58
N GLN A 14 22.91 3.49 8.05
CA GLN A 14 23.74 3.06 6.93
C GLN A 14 23.28 3.71 5.61
N GLY A 15 22.01 4.12 5.54
CA GLY A 15 21.38 4.65 4.34
C GLY A 15 21.30 3.65 3.19
N LYS A 16 20.85 4.13 2.03
CA LYS A 16 20.85 3.38 0.76
C LYS A 16 21.34 4.25 -0.39
N ILE A 17 22.05 3.65 -1.34
CA ILE A 17 22.53 4.37 -2.54
C ILE A 17 21.37 4.63 -3.49
N VAL A 18 21.22 5.90 -3.92
CA VAL A 18 20.24 6.26 -4.93
C VAL A 18 20.81 5.96 -6.31
N SER A 19 20.40 4.84 -6.90
CA SER A 19 20.90 4.37 -8.21
C SER A 19 20.02 4.80 -9.39
N LYS A 20 18.74 5.13 -9.14
CA LYS A 20 17.74 5.47 -10.16
C LYS A 20 16.87 6.62 -9.71
N PHE A 21 16.27 7.30 -10.68
CA PHE A 21 15.17 8.23 -10.47
C PHE A 21 13.97 7.81 -11.31
N TYR A 22 12.79 7.98 -10.73
CA TYR A 22 11.53 7.82 -11.43
C TYR A 22 10.94 9.21 -11.67
N LEU A 23 10.81 9.58 -12.95
CA LEU A 23 10.19 10.85 -13.33
C LEU A 23 8.70 10.62 -13.53
N CYS A 24 7.90 11.25 -12.68
CA CYS A 24 6.45 11.15 -12.70
C CYS A 24 5.81 12.47 -13.11
N GLU A 25 4.60 12.39 -13.63
CA GLU A 25 3.71 13.54 -13.68
C GLU A 25 3.40 14.02 -12.26
N LYS A 26 3.37 15.33 -12.08
CA LYS A 26 2.97 15.94 -10.81
C LYS A 26 1.44 15.93 -10.71
N LEU A 27 0.90 15.06 -9.89
CA LEU A 27 -0.52 15.04 -9.59
C LEU A 27 -0.90 16.20 -8.64
N SER A 28 -2.03 16.85 -8.91
CA SER A 28 -2.65 17.81 -8.00
C SER A 28 -3.55 17.07 -7.02
N LEU A 29 -2.98 16.68 -5.88
CA LEU A 29 -3.68 15.98 -4.82
C LEU A 29 -4.47 16.97 -3.95
N VAL A 30 -5.77 16.72 -3.76
CA VAL A 30 -6.66 17.62 -2.99
C VAL A 30 -7.03 17.06 -1.62
N ASN A 31 -6.79 15.77 -1.39
CA ASN A 31 -7.00 15.09 -0.12
C ASN A 31 -6.10 13.84 -0.06
N GLU A 32 -5.58 13.51 1.12
CA GLU A 32 -4.63 12.41 1.33
C GLU A 32 -5.08 11.54 2.50
N MET A 33 -5.13 10.24 2.26
CA MET A 33 -5.61 9.19 3.16
C MET A 33 -4.59 8.06 3.23
N TYR A 34 -4.80 7.14 4.17
CA TYR A 34 -4.00 5.93 4.30
C TYR A 34 -4.86 4.71 3.93
N PHE A 35 -4.29 3.78 3.19
CA PHE A 35 -4.92 2.51 2.85
C PHE A 35 -3.88 1.39 2.87
N ALA A 36 -4.20 0.25 3.47
CA ALA A 36 -3.37 -0.93 3.40
C ALA A 36 -4.20 -2.21 3.39
N ILE A 37 -3.64 -3.27 2.81
CA ILE A 37 -4.11 -4.65 2.89
C ILE A 37 -2.97 -5.47 3.46
N THR A 38 -3.25 -6.24 4.51
CA THR A 38 -2.28 -7.15 5.13
C THR A 38 -2.94 -8.45 5.55
N LEU A 39 -2.15 -9.48 5.86
CA LEU A 39 -2.66 -10.74 6.41
C LEU A 39 -2.77 -10.62 7.93
N ASP A 40 -3.99 -10.69 8.45
CA ASP A 40 -4.21 -10.70 9.90
C ASP A 40 -4.23 -12.12 10.46
N ARG A 41 -3.47 -12.31 11.53
CA ARG A 41 -3.37 -13.61 12.21
C ARG A 41 -4.59 -13.93 13.06
N LYS A 42 -5.38 -12.92 13.47
CA LYS A 42 -6.57 -13.17 14.31
C LYS A 42 -7.75 -13.63 13.46
N THR A 43 -7.97 -13.00 12.31
CA THR A 43 -9.02 -13.41 11.36
C THR A 43 -8.56 -14.50 10.40
N ALA A 44 -7.25 -14.80 10.35
CA ALA A 44 -6.64 -15.79 9.46
C ALA A 44 -6.90 -15.49 7.97
N GLY A 45 -6.92 -14.21 7.60
CA GLY A 45 -7.21 -13.76 6.25
C GLY A 45 -6.78 -12.31 5.99
N PRO A 46 -7.05 -11.78 4.78
CA PRO A 46 -6.79 -10.39 4.46
C PRO A 46 -7.59 -9.44 5.36
N LEU A 47 -6.92 -8.38 5.77
CA LEU A 47 -7.45 -7.28 6.54
C LEU A 47 -7.15 -5.99 5.80
N ILE A 48 -8.19 -5.27 5.40
CA ILE A 48 -8.06 -3.91 4.91
C ILE A 48 -8.01 -2.98 6.12
N ILE A 49 -7.04 -2.08 6.12
CA ILE A 49 -6.84 -1.04 7.12
C ILE A 49 -6.83 0.29 6.40
N ASP A 50 -7.73 1.18 6.78
CA ASP A 50 -7.82 2.50 6.16
C ASP A 50 -7.92 3.60 7.23
N CYS A 51 -7.49 4.80 6.86
CA CYS A 51 -7.65 5.97 7.70
C CYS A 51 -7.88 7.20 6.82
N ARG A 52 -8.91 7.98 7.15
CA ARG A 52 -9.24 9.26 6.49
C ARG A 52 -8.15 10.34 6.57
N LYS A 53 -7.01 10.04 7.22
CA LYS A 53 -5.84 10.90 7.34
C LYS A 53 -4.60 10.14 6.86
N GLY A 54 -3.98 10.63 5.78
CA GLY A 54 -2.75 10.10 5.21
C GLY A 54 -1.52 10.97 5.46
N GLY A 55 -0.41 10.63 4.81
CA GLY A 55 0.84 11.41 4.84
C GLY A 55 1.67 11.23 6.12
N MET A 56 1.31 10.26 6.97
CA MET A 56 2.01 9.89 8.20
C MET A 56 2.15 8.37 8.28
N SER A 57 3.06 7.86 9.11
CA SER A 57 3.18 6.41 9.29
C SER A 57 1.97 5.83 10.01
N ILE A 58 1.66 4.57 9.77
CA ILE A 58 0.51 3.90 10.40
C ILE A 58 0.66 3.79 11.92
N GLU A 59 1.90 3.69 12.42
CA GLU A 59 2.19 3.71 13.85
C GLU A 59 1.82 5.06 14.47
N ASP A 60 2.21 6.17 13.83
CA ASP A 60 1.85 7.51 14.29
C ASP A 60 0.33 7.73 14.23
N LEU A 61 -0.35 7.18 13.21
CA LEU A 61 -1.81 7.23 13.10
C LEU A 61 -2.48 6.43 14.22
N ALA A 62 -1.97 5.25 14.54
CA ALA A 62 -2.52 4.40 15.60
C ALA A 62 -2.36 5.03 16.99
N GLU A 63 -1.27 5.79 17.22
CA GLU A 63 -1.05 6.51 18.48
C GLU A 63 -1.91 7.78 18.59
N LYS A 64 -1.99 8.58 17.52
CA LYS A 64 -2.61 9.92 17.57
C LYS A 64 -4.09 9.93 17.19
N PHE A 65 -4.50 9.03 16.30
CA PHE A 65 -5.84 9.00 15.71
C PHE A 65 -6.39 7.56 15.64
N PRO A 66 -6.36 6.76 16.74
CA PRO A 66 -6.82 5.38 16.73
C PRO A 66 -8.28 5.24 16.24
N ASP A 67 -9.14 6.21 16.59
CA ASP A 67 -10.56 6.21 16.22
C ASP A 67 -10.81 6.51 14.73
N MET A 68 -9.79 6.96 14.00
CA MET A 68 -9.88 7.20 12.55
C MET A 68 -9.46 5.99 11.73
N ILE A 69 -8.85 4.98 12.37
CA ILE A 69 -8.44 3.75 11.72
C ILE A 69 -9.64 2.81 11.67
N VAL A 70 -10.03 2.44 10.46
CA VAL A 70 -11.04 1.43 10.21
C VAL A 70 -10.35 0.16 9.74
N LYS A 71 -10.94 -0.98 10.15
CA LYS A 71 -10.43 -2.31 9.87
C LYS A 71 -11.57 -3.14 9.30
N VAL A 72 -11.42 -3.59 8.07
CA VAL A 72 -12.42 -4.39 7.36
C VAL A 72 -11.80 -5.75 7.05
N PRO A 73 -12.12 -6.79 7.84
CA PRO A 73 -11.66 -8.14 7.54
C PRO A 73 -12.39 -8.67 6.29
N VAL A 74 -11.66 -9.40 5.45
CA VAL A 74 -12.21 -9.98 4.22
C VAL A 74 -12.13 -11.51 4.32
N ASP A 75 -13.23 -12.19 4.01
CA ASP A 75 -13.27 -13.64 3.94
C ASP A 75 -12.48 -14.14 2.72
N VAL A 76 -11.64 -15.16 2.90
CA VAL A 76 -10.74 -15.67 1.85
C VAL A 76 -11.46 -16.50 0.78
N PHE A 77 -12.63 -17.05 1.10
CA PHE A 77 -13.41 -17.87 0.19
C PHE A 77 -14.38 -17.03 -0.63
N GLU A 78 -15.01 -16.04 0.00
CA GLU A 78 -15.90 -15.10 -0.69
C GLU A 78 -15.13 -14.01 -1.45
N GLY A 79 -13.98 -13.59 -0.91
CA GLY A 79 -13.24 -12.43 -1.41
C GLY A 79 -13.89 -11.11 -0.99
N ILE A 80 -13.39 -10.00 -1.53
CA ILE A 80 -13.94 -8.68 -1.23
C ILE A 80 -15.33 -8.51 -1.87
N THR A 81 -16.33 -8.20 -1.06
CA THR A 81 -17.69 -7.92 -1.56
C THR A 81 -17.87 -6.44 -1.89
N ASP A 82 -18.93 -6.11 -2.65
CA ASP A 82 -19.30 -4.71 -2.89
C ASP A 82 -19.63 -3.98 -1.58
N GLU A 83 -20.16 -4.69 -0.58
CA GLU A 83 -20.45 -4.12 0.74
C GLU A 83 -19.16 -3.80 1.50
N ASP A 84 -18.16 -4.67 1.47
CA ASP A 84 -16.87 -4.44 2.11
C ASP A 84 -16.13 -3.27 1.46
N ALA A 85 -16.08 -3.26 0.12
CA ALA A 85 -15.47 -2.17 -0.63
C ALA A 85 -16.21 -0.83 -0.38
N ALA A 86 -17.54 -0.84 -0.33
CA ALA A 86 -18.33 0.34 0.04
C ALA A 86 -18.02 0.83 1.46
N LYS A 87 -17.91 -0.08 2.45
CA LYS A 87 -17.53 0.27 3.83
C LYS A 87 -16.18 0.99 3.88
N VAL A 88 -15.18 0.48 3.15
CA VAL A 88 -13.84 1.08 3.07
C VAL A 88 -13.89 2.48 2.42
N VAL A 89 -14.65 2.65 1.34
CA VAL A 89 -14.77 3.96 0.69
C VAL A 89 -15.48 4.96 1.59
N ASP A 90 -16.54 4.52 2.29
CA ASP A 90 -17.29 5.36 3.21
C ASP A 90 -16.44 5.76 4.44
N SER A 91 -15.52 4.91 4.91
CA SER A 91 -14.60 5.22 6.00
C SER A 91 -13.42 6.11 5.59
N LEU A 92 -12.89 5.92 4.39
CA LEU A 92 -11.92 6.83 3.76
C LEU A 92 -12.51 8.24 3.62
N ALA A 93 -13.82 8.33 3.37
CA ALA A 93 -14.58 9.56 3.20
C ALA A 93 -13.95 10.52 2.17
N PRO A 94 -13.76 10.08 0.91
CA PRO A 94 -13.32 10.95 -0.17
C PRO A 94 -14.31 12.12 -0.34
N LYS A 95 -13.78 13.30 -0.63
CA LYS A 95 -14.53 14.55 -0.72
C LYS A 95 -15.02 14.86 -2.13
N VAL A 96 -14.26 14.45 -3.14
CA VAL A 96 -14.47 14.79 -4.55
C VAL A 96 -14.46 13.56 -5.45
N ALA A 97 -13.76 12.50 -5.06
CA ALA A 97 -13.65 11.29 -5.88
C ALA A 97 -15.01 10.61 -6.07
N ASP A 98 -15.25 10.10 -7.28
CA ASP A 98 -16.47 9.36 -7.56
C ASP A 98 -16.54 8.09 -6.70
N ARG A 99 -17.66 7.91 -5.99
CA ARG A 99 -17.82 6.82 -5.02
C ARG A 99 -17.78 5.45 -5.69
N ASN A 100 -18.42 5.28 -6.85
CA ASN A 100 -18.48 3.99 -7.52
C ASN A 100 -17.12 3.62 -8.10
N GLN A 101 -16.40 4.59 -8.69
CA GLN A 101 -15.02 4.39 -9.14
C GLN A 101 -14.09 4.06 -7.98
N SER A 102 -14.29 4.69 -6.81
CA SER A 102 -13.50 4.41 -5.61
C SER A 102 -13.74 2.99 -5.10
N ILE A 103 -14.97 2.49 -5.15
CA ILE A 103 -15.31 1.10 -4.78
C ILE A 103 -14.59 0.11 -5.70
N GLU A 104 -14.65 0.36 -7.02
CA GLU A 104 -13.93 -0.45 -7.99
C GLU A 104 -12.41 -0.38 -7.81
N GLN A 105 -11.87 0.78 -7.43
CA GLN A 105 -10.45 0.93 -7.11
C GLN A 105 -10.05 0.07 -5.91
N VAL A 106 -10.83 0.07 -4.83
CA VAL A 106 -10.58 -0.79 -3.65
C VAL A 106 -10.62 -2.28 -4.03
N LYS A 107 -11.60 -2.69 -4.84
CA LYS A 107 -11.70 -4.08 -5.35
C LYS A 107 -10.51 -4.45 -6.22
N ASN A 108 -10.04 -3.55 -7.09
CA ASN A 108 -8.86 -3.76 -7.92
C ASN A 108 -7.57 -3.88 -7.10
N LEU A 109 -7.44 -3.11 -6.02
CA LEU A 109 -6.31 -3.22 -5.09
C LEU A 109 -6.32 -4.54 -4.33
N TYR A 110 -7.49 -5.00 -3.88
CA TYR A 110 -7.63 -6.34 -3.31
C TYR A 110 -7.29 -7.43 -4.32
N LYS A 111 -7.78 -7.31 -5.56
CA LYS A 111 -7.43 -8.23 -6.64
C LYS A 111 -5.92 -8.25 -6.88
N LEU A 112 -5.26 -7.08 -6.94
CA LEU A 112 -3.80 -6.99 -7.06
C LEU A 112 -3.09 -7.71 -5.91
N PHE A 113 -3.57 -7.50 -4.68
CA PHE A 113 -3.02 -8.14 -3.48
C PHE A 113 -3.07 -9.68 -3.57
N VAL A 114 -4.20 -10.23 -4.00
CA VAL A 114 -4.39 -11.68 -4.15
C VAL A 114 -3.60 -12.22 -5.35
N ASP A 115 -3.77 -11.62 -6.53
CA ASP A 115 -3.18 -12.11 -7.78
C ASP A 115 -1.64 -12.05 -7.76
N SER A 116 -1.05 -11.16 -6.97
CA SER A 116 0.40 -10.97 -6.86
C SER A 116 1.03 -11.68 -5.65
N ASP A 117 0.26 -12.44 -4.86
CA ASP A 117 0.72 -13.05 -3.61
C ASP A 117 1.36 -12.02 -2.63
N CYS A 118 0.71 -10.88 -2.46
CA CYS A 118 1.17 -9.86 -1.52
C CYS A 118 0.97 -10.32 -0.06
N THR A 119 1.93 -9.99 0.79
CA THR A 119 1.79 -10.05 2.27
C THR A 119 1.46 -8.68 2.86
N LEU A 120 1.82 -7.61 2.14
CA LEU A 120 1.46 -6.24 2.42
C LEU A 120 1.24 -5.49 1.09
N LEU A 121 0.17 -4.73 1.01
CA LEU A 121 0.00 -3.66 0.05
C LEU A 121 -0.33 -2.42 0.88
N GLU A 122 0.56 -1.45 0.90
CA GLU A 122 0.38 -0.17 1.61
C GLU A 122 0.38 0.96 0.59
N ILE A 123 -0.60 1.85 0.68
CA ILE A 123 -0.71 3.07 -0.12
C ILE A 123 -0.73 4.26 0.84
N ASN A 124 0.30 5.08 0.75
CA ASN A 124 0.45 6.24 1.62
C ASN A 124 1.21 7.38 0.91
N PRO A 125 0.49 8.34 0.30
CA PRO A 125 -0.95 8.55 0.42
C PRO A 125 -1.77 7.84 -0.66
N MET A 126 -2.95 7.36 -0.25
CA MET A 126 -4.09 7.19 -1.16
C MET A 126 -4.73 8.57 -1.31
N ALA A 127 -4.90 9.07 -2.53
CA ALA A 127 -5.17 10.48 -2.74
C ALA A 127 -6.30 10.75 -3.73
N GLU A 128 -6.96 11.88 -3.55
CA GLU A 128 -7.95 12.39 -4.50
C GLU A 128 -7.29 13.36 -5.47
N THR A 129 -7.55 13.22 -6.76
CA THR A 129 -7.12 14.16 -7.79
C THR A 129 -8.17 15.24 -8.05
N ALA A 130 -7.76 16.33 -8.69
CA ALA A 130 -8.68 17.37 -9.16
C ALA A 130 -9.71 16.86 -10.21
N ASP A 131 -9.45 15.71 -10.84
CA ASP A 131 -10.32 15.06 -11.82
C ASP A 131 -11.28 14.04 -11.17
N ASN A 132 -11.50 14.13 -9.86
CA ASN A 132 -12.42 13.30 -9.09
C ASN A 132 -12.07 11.79 -9.12
N GLN A 133 -10.78 11.46 -9.13
CA GLN A 133 -10.31 10.08 -9.05
C GLN A 133 -9.63 9.79 -7.71
N LEU A 134 -9.79 8.56 -7.22
CA LEU A 134 -9.04 8.03 -6.09
C LEU A 134 -7.84 7.25 -6.63
N VAL A 135 -6.62 7.68 -6.30
CA VAL A 135 -5.38 7.14 -6.86
C VAL A 135 -4.38 6.75 -5.78
N ALA A 136 -3.52 5.77 -6.09
CA ALA A 136 -2.36 5.43 -5.27
C ALA A 136 -1.20 6.36 -5.65
N ALA A 137 -0.92 7.37 -4.83
CA ALA A 137 0.15 8.34 -5.12
C ALA A 137 1.54 7.75 -4.81
N ASP A 138 1.63 6.96 -3.74
CA ASP A 138 2.82 6.18 -3.37
C ASP A 138 2.36 4.84 -2.80
N ALA A 139 3.06 3.76 -3.15
CA ALA A 139 2.71 2.42 -2.76
C ALA A 139 3.94 1.59 -2.41
N LYS A 140 3.81 0.78 -1.36
CA LYS A 140 4.80 -0.19 -0.92
C LYS A 140 4.14 -1.56 -0.85
N LEU A 141 4.70 -2.52 -1.59
CA LEU A 141 4.23 -3.90 -1.59
C LEU A 141 5.32 -4.81 -1.02
N ASN A 142 4.90 -5.78 -0.21
CA ASN A 142 5.70 -6.95 0.15
C ASN A 142 5.03 -8.19 -0.41
N PHE A 143 5.81 -9.17 -0.84
CA PHE A 143 5.34 -10.40 -1.47
C PHE A 143 5.67 -11.61 -0.59
N ASP A 144 4.96 -12.73 -0.78
CA ASP A 144 5.30 -14.01 -0.15
C ASP A 144 6.42 -14.70 -0.92
N ASP A 145 7.60 -14.85 -0.28
CA ASP A 145 8.74 -15.55 -0.87
C ASP A 145 8.41 -17.00 -1.26
N ASN A 146 7.46 -17.65 -0.57
CA ASN A 146 7.03 -19.00 -0.92
C ASN A 146 6.25 -19.06 -2.23
N ALA A 147 5.73 -17.94 -2.72
CA ALA A 147 5.03 -17.84 -4.00
C ALA A 147 5.97 -17.57 -5.19
N ALA A 148 7.28 -17.43 -4.97
CA ALA A 148 8.26 -17.12 -6.02
C ALA A 148 8.19 -18.07 -7.24
N TYR A 149 7.84 -19.34 -7.02
CA TYR A 149 7.73 -20.33 -8.10
C TYR A 149 6.64 -20.00 -9.12
N ARG A 150 5.57 -19.29 -8.70
CA ARG A 150 4.45 -18.87 -9.55
C ARG A 150 4.46 -17.38 -9.89
N GLN A 151 5.12 -16.55 -9.08
CA GLN A 151 5.26 -15.10 -9.30
C GLN A 151 6.57 -14.70 -10.00
N LYS A 152 6.98 -15.44 -11.04
CA LYS A 152 8.31 -15.28 -11.65
C LYS A 152 8.61 -13.86 -12.12
N GLU A 153 7.64 -13.20 -12.75
CA GLU A 153 7.81 -11.83 -13.26
C GLU A 153 8.13 -10.83 -12.14
N ILE A 154 7.40 -10.89 -11.02
CA ILE A 154 7.63 -10.03 -9.86
C ILE A 154 9.02 -10.28 -9.27
N PHE A 155 9.40 -11.55 -9.08
CA PHE A 155 10.68 -11.88 -8.46
C PHE A 155 11.88 -11.57 -9.36
N THR A 156 11.70 -11.44 -10.68
CA THR A 156 12.76 -10.92 -11.57
C THR A 156 13.06 -9.43 -11.38
N LEU A 157 12.17 -8.68 -10.70
CA LEU A 157 12.36 -7.26 -10.39
C LEU A 157 13.15 -7.02 -9.10
N ARG A 158 13.54 -8.07 -8.36
CA ARG A 158 14.30 -7.96 -7.11
C ARG A 158 15.61 -7.19 -7.33
N ASP A 159 15.80 -6.10 -6.59
CA ASP A 159 17.02 -5.29 -6.64
C ASP A 159 17.94 -5.63 -5.46
N THR A 160 18.81 -6.62 -5.66
CA THR A 160 19.77 -7.07 -4.65
C THR A 160 20.81 -6.00 -4.26
N THR A 161 20.95 -4.91 -5.03
CA THR A 161 21.85 -3.81 -4.68
C THR A 161 21.36 -3.00 -3.48
N GLN A 162 20.07 -3.13 -3.15
CA GLN A 162 19.43 -2.46 -2.04
C GLN A 162 19.35 -3.33 -0.78
N GLU A 163 19.90 -4.54 -0.81
CA GLU A 163 19.86 -5.52 0.28
C GLU A 163 21.24 -5.67 0.96
N ASP A 164 21.28 -6.30 2.14
CA ASP A 164 22.56 -6.67 2.76
C ASP A 164 23.17 -7.84 1.97
N SER A 165 24.43 -7.72 1.55
CA SER A 165 25.08 -8.75 0.74
C SER A 165 25.16 -10.11 1.42
N ARG A 166 25.10 -10.16 2.75
CA ARG A 166 25.07 -11.42 3.52
C ARG A 166 23.72 -12.12 3.44
N GLU A 167 22.63 -11.36 3.30
CA GLU A 167 21.26 -11.90 3.18
C GLU A 167 20.99 -12.41 1.77
N VAL A 168 21.60 -11.80 0.75
CA VAL A 168 21.45 -12.23 -0.66
C VAL A 168 22.10 -13.59 -0.92
N VAL A 169 23.16 -13.94 -0.17
CA VAL A 169 23.96 -15.15 -0.38
C VAL A 169 23.49 -16.34 0.49
N ALA A 170 22.64 -16.08 1.48
CA ALA A 170 22.09 -17.09 2.41
C ALA A 170 21.00 -17.93 1.75
#